data_AF-A0A9D5MA37-F1
#
_entry.id   AF-A0A9D5MA37-F1
#
_cell.length_a   1.000
_cell.length_b   1.000
_cell.length_c   1.000
_cell.angle_alpha   90.00
_cell.angle_beta   90.00
_cell.angle_gamma   90.00
#
_symmetry.space_group_name_H-M   'P 1'
#
loop_
_entity.id
_entity.type
_entity.pdbx_description
1 polymer ?
#
loop_
_entity_poly.entity_id
_entity_poly.type
_entity_poly.pdbx_seq_one_letter_code
_entity_poly.pdbx_strand_id
1 'polypeptide(L)'
;MNNAAVLRRFLRLLLLLALVALVPLAGAGLVYGLQPNTYEDTYYAELPRKVDRLAKEKGSRLVVIGGSSVAFGIDSALTEQELGMPCVNFGLYAAFGLKPMLDLSAGRLHRGDIVVIAPETTSQMYSTYCGYDYLLQAFENRIDLLVGLGPGYYPGLVSKLPGYIGDAAALRARGGASATGVYTLSAFDALGDIAYPRPENVMGKGWLEDNLPELDRGIVTAGFLDMVNDYVEKARRRGAEVYFSFCPIDALSVGQADAADREAFVDALREGLDCPLLSPLSDHIMDAGFFYDSNYHLNDTGVRYNTLMLIADVQRLQGSMRQTTVELPYAPLLKRDDAVLSSGTQDGIRYDVTARGAVVTGLDDEARALASLSIPQTLGEADVVSVAAGAFEGSGAVEIVLPSTISALPDRLFAGMAGLESVTLMAEALPEVGDGLLLDAPPEARIRVPAQLYGTYITDYFWGVYTARLEALE
;
A
#
# COMPACT_ATOMS: atom_id res chain seq x y z
N MET A 1 -8.76 -13.63 -59.09
CA MET A 1 -8.85 -14.32 -57.78
C MET A 1 -10.18 -13.94 -57.13
N ASN A 2 -10.93 -14.90 -56.59
CA ASN A 2 -12.29 -14.65 -56.09
C ASN A 2 -12.23 -13.97 -54.71
N ASN A 3 -12.48 -12.66 -54.64
CA ASN A 3 -12.38 -11.86 -53.41
C ASN A 3 -13.21 -12.44 -52.24
N ALA A 4 -14.33 -13.11 -52.53
CA ALA A 4 -15.15 -13.79 -51.53
C ALA A 4 -14.50 -15.05 -50.92
N ALA A 5 -13.57 -15.69 -51.61
CA ALA A 5 -12.82 -16.84 -51.09
C ALA A 5 -11.65 -16.39 -50.20
N VAL A 6 -10.98 -15.30 -50.57
CA VAL A 6 -9.92 -14.66 -49.77
C VAL A 6 -10.51 -14.11 -48.47
N LEU A 7 -11.63 -13.39 -48.54
CA LEU A 7 -12.33 -12.86 -47.36
C LEU A 7 -12.78 -13.98 -46.40
N ARG A 8 -13.32 -15.09 -46.92
CA ARG A 8 -13.70 -16.25 -46.07
C ARG A 8 -12.50 -16.92 -45.40
N ARG A 9 -11.36 -17.02 -46.09
CA ARG A 9 -10.13 -17.56 -45.48
C ARG A 9 -9.58 -16.62 -44.41
N PHE A 10 -9.61 -15.31 -44.66
CA PHE A 10 -9.21 -14.29 -43.70
C PHE A 10 -10.09 -14.30 -42.44
N LEU A 11 -11.42 -14.33 -42.60
CA LEU A 11 -12.35 -14.43 -41.46
C LEU A 11 -12.18 -15.73 -40.67
N ARG A 12 -11.93 -16.86 -41.33
CA ARG A 12 -11.63 -18.13 -40.64
C ARG A 12 -10.33 -18.07 -39.85
N LEU A 13 -9.31 -17.42 -40.40
CA LEU A 13 -8.04 -17.23 -39.70
C LEU A 13 -8.22 -16.33 -38.47
N LEU A 14 -8.97 -15.23 -38.59
CA LEU A 14 -9.30 -14.37 -37.45
C LEU A 14 -10.08 -15.11 -36.37
N LEU A 15 -11.09 -15.90 -36.75
CA LEU A 15 -11.84 -16.75 -35.81
C LEU A 15 -10.95 -17.79 -35.14
N LEU A 16 -10.02 -18.41 -35.88
CA LEU A 16 -9.10 -19.39 -35.33
C LEU A 16 -8.12 -18.73 -34.34
N LEU A 17 -7.57 -17.57 -34.68
CA LEU A 17 -6.70 -16.80 -33.79
C LEU A 17 -7.45 -16.33 -32.53
N ALA A 18 -8.70 -15.88 -32.67
CA ALA A 18 -9.55 -15.53 -31.54
C ALA A 18 -9.82 -16.75 -30.64
N LEU A 19 -10.11 -17.91 -31.22
CA LEU A 19 -10.34 -19.15 -30.46
C LEU A 19 -9.06 -19.61 -29.73
N VAL A 20 -7.90 -19.53 -30.39
CA VAL A 20 -6.60 -19.86 -29.81
C VAL A 20 -6.26 -18.94 -28.63
N ALA A 21 -6.72 -17.68 -28.63
CA ALA A 21 -6.56 -16.78 -27.50
C ALA A 21 -7.63 -16.99 -26.39
N LEU A 22 -8.88 -17.27 -26.78
CA LEU A 22 -10.01 -17.42 -25.86
C LEU A 22 -9.96 -18.71 -25.04
N VAL A 23 -9.51 -19.82 -25.63
CA VAL A 23 -9.47 -21.12 -24.92
C VAL A 23 -8.51 -21.10 -23.72
N PRO A 24 -7.26 -20.61 -23.83
CA PRO A 24 -6.37 -20.45 -22.68
C PRO A 24 -6.92 -19.49 -21.63
N LEU A 25 -7.55 -18.37 -22.05
CA LEU A 25 -8.17 -17.41 -21.13
C LEU A 25 -9.35 -18.01 -20.37
N ALA A 26 -10.22 -18.75 -21.06
CA ALA A 26 -11.32 -19.48 -20.43
C ALA A 26 -10.81 -20.59 -19.50
N GLY A 27 -9.76 -21.30 -19.90
CA GLY A 27 -9.08 -22.29 -19.06
C GLY A 27 -8.49 -21.66 -17.81
N ALA A 28 -7.79 -20.52 -17.94
CA ALA A 28 -7.24 -19.77 -16.82
C ALA A 28 -8.35 -19.28 -15.87
N GLY A 29 -9.44 -18.72 -16.41
CA GLY A 29 -10.60 -18.31 -15.61
C GLY A 29 -11.28 -19.47 -14.89
N LEU A 30 -11.38 -20.65 -15.53
CA LEU A 30 -11.91 -21.85 -14.90
C LEU A 30 -10.98 -22.37 -13.79
N VAL A 31 -9.68 -22.44 -14.03
CA VAL A 31 -8.69 -22.87 -13.03
C VAL A 31 -8.73 -21.95 -11.81
N TYR A 32 -8.80 -20.64 -12.05
CA TYR A 32 -8.93 -19.64 -11.00
C TYR A 32 -10.25 -19.81 -10.22
N GLY A 33 -11.39 -19.88 -10.90
CA GLY A 33 -12.69 -20.00 -10.25
C GLY A 33 -12.99 -21.34 -9.56
N LEU A 34 -12.15 -22.35 -9.78
CA LEU A 34 -12.21 -23.62 -9.06
C LEU A 34 -11.26 -23.65 -7.84
N GLN A 35 -10.46 -22.60 -7.60
CA GLN A 35 -9.66 -22.52 -6.39
C GLN A 35 -10.57 -22.31 -5.18
N PRO A 36 -10.35 -23.04 -4.07
CA PRO A 36 -11.00 -22.73 -2.80
C PRO A 36 -10.55 -21.38 -2.27
N ASN A 37 -11.47 -20.69 -1.60
CA ASN A 37 -11.18 -19.41 -0.96
C ASN A 37 -10.05 -19.53 0.05
N THR A 38 -9.14 -18.58 -0.01
CA THR A 38 -7.90 -18.53 0.76
C THR A 38 -7.68 -17.15 1.36
N TYR A 39 -8.14 -16.08 0.71
CA TYR A 39 -7.90 -14.68 1.09
C TYR A 39 -9.18 -13.95 1.56
N GLU A 40 -10.28 -14.67 1.81
CA GLU A 40 -11.59 -14.06 2.06
C GLU A 40 -11.70 -13.21 3.33
N ASP A 41 -10.81 -13.40 4.31
CA ASP A 41 -10.77 -12.63 5.56
C ASP A 41 -9.66 -11.56 5.59
N THR A 42 -8.85 -11.48 4.52
CA THR A 42 -7.72 -10.53 4.46
C THR A 42 -8.21 -9.12 4.13
N TYR A 43 -7.33 -8.15 4.34
CA TYR A 43 -7.55 -6.75 3.98
C TYR A 43 -8.02 -6.56 2.52
N TYR A 44 -7.52 -7.38 1.59
CA TYR A 44 -7.77 -7.25 0.16
C TYR A 44 -9.23 -7.57 -0.24
N ALA A 45 -9.89 -8.41 0.55
CA ALA A 45 -11.26 -8.86 0.31
C ALA A 45 -12.30 -7.73 0.44
N GLU A 46 -11.90 -6.56 0.95
CA GLU A 46 -12.77 -5.38 0.99
C GLU A 46 -12.94 -4.71 -0.39
N LEU A 47 -12.02 -4.90 -1.34
CA LEU A 47 -12.12 -4.22 -2.65
C LEU A 47 -13.44 -4.55 -3.39
N PRO A 48 -13.88 -5.82 -3.51
CA PRO A 48 -15.21 -6.12 -4.04
C PRO A 48 -16.37 -5.41 -3.34
N ARG A 49 -16.32 -5.29 -2.01
CA ARG A 49 -17.39 -4.65 -1.23
C ARG A 49 -17.46 -3.16 -1.51
N LYS A 50 -16.31 -2.50 -1.63
CA LYS A 50 -16.20 -1.10 -2.11
C LYS A 50 -16.74 -0.93 -3.53
N VAL A 51 -16.43 -1.86 -4.43
CA VAL A 51 -16.98 -1.87 -5.81
C VAL A 51 -18.49 -2.02 -5.83
N ASP A 52 -19.04 -2.92 -5.00
CA ASP A 52 -20.49 -3.13 -4.90
C ASP A 52 -21.19 -1.93 -4.25
N ARG A 53 -20.59 -1.31 -3.23
CA ARG A 53 -21.08 -0.07 -2.61
C ARG A 53 -21.17 1.06 -3.64
N LEU A 54 -20.10 1.28 -4.41
CA LEU A 54 -20.11 2.25 -5.50
C LEU A 54 -21.15 1.90 -6.58
N ALA A 55 -21.42 0.63 -6.86
CA ALA A 55 -22.46 0.26 -7.82
C ALA A 55 -23.89 0.46 -7.27
N LYS A 56 -24.07 0.29 -5.95
CA LYS A 56 -25.37 0.31 -5.27
C LYS A 56 -25.85 1.72 -4.95
N GLU A 57 -24.94 2.61 -4.56
CA GLU A 57 -25.32 3.95 -4.10
C GLU A 57 -25.90 4.82 -5.22
N LYS A 58 -26.94 5.58 -4.86
CA LYS A 58 -27.76 6.37 -5.79
C LYS A 58 -27.68 7.85 -5.49
N GLY A 59 -28.03 8.67 -6.48
CA GLY A 59 -27.99 10.13 -6.38
C GLY A 59 -26.57 10.67 -6.54
N SER A 60 -26.38 11.96 -6.33
CA SER A 60 -25.05 12.59 -6.30
C SER A 60 -24.27 12.11 -5.08
N ARG A 61 -23.01 11.70 -5.27
CA ARG A 61 -22.16 11.15 -4.19
C ARG A 61 -20.81 11.85 -4.18
N LEU A 62 -20.15 11.82 -3.04
CA LEU A 62 -18.71 12.01 -2.95
C LEU A 62 -18.02 10.66 -3.07
N VAL A 63 -17.13 10.50 -4.05
CA VAL A 63 -16.33 9.27 -4.26
C VAL A 63 -14.87 9.64 -4.06
N VAL A 64 -14.24 9.10 -3.01
CA VAL A 64 -12.82 9.39 -2.72
C VAL A 64 -11.98 8.19 -3.08
N ILE A 65 -11.02 8.38 -3.98
CA ILE A 65 -10.21 7.32 -4.58
C ILE A 65 -8.75 7.51 -4.16
N GLY A 66 -8.10 6.45 -3.68
CA GLY A 66 -6.69 6.45 -3.32
C GLY A 66 -6.23 5.05 -2.97
N GLY A 67 -5.10 4.92 -2.29
CA GLY A 67 -4.69 3.67 -1.66
C GLY A 67 -5.25 3.55 -0.24
N SER A 68 -4.42 3.03 0.64
CA SER A 68 -4.67 2.88 2.07
C SER A 68 -4.90 4.16 2.83
N SER A 69 -4.26 5.27 2.46
CA SER A 69 -4.45 6.56 3.13
C SER A 69 -5.91 7.03 3.10
N VAL A 70 -6.64 6.69 2.05
CA VAL A 70 -8.08 6.95 1.93
C VAL A 70 -8.90 5.96 2.77
N ALA A 71 -8.53 4.67 2.80
CA ALA A 71 -9.18 3.68 3.66
C ALA A 71 -9.04 4.02 5.15
N PHE A 72 -7.85 4.48 5.55
CA PHE A 72 -7.49 4.85 6.91
C PHE A 72 -7.84 6.29 7.29
N GLY A 73 -8.21 7.14 6.33
CA GLY A 73 -8.18 8.60 6.51
C GLY A 73 -9.52 9.30 6.55
N ILE A 74 -10.64 8.60 6.34
CA ILE A 74 -11.96 9.23 6.16
C ILE A 74 -13.00 8.57 7.07
N ASP A 75 -13.83 9.41 7.68
CA ASP A 75 -15.09 9.04 8.32
C ASP A 75 -16.23 9.37 7.34
N SER A 76 -16.68 8.36 6.62
CA SER A 76 -17.74 8.47 5.62
C SER A 76 -19.07 8.84 6.28
N ALA A 77 -19.34 8.37 7.50
CA ALA A 77 -20.59 8.68 8.20
C ALA A 77 -20.69 10.17 8.54
N LEU A 78 -19.61 10.75 9.08
CA LEU A 78 -19.51 12.18 9.35
C LEU A 78 -19.60 13.00 8.05
N THR A 79 -18.95 12.52 6.99
CA THR A 79 -19.00 13.15 5.67
C THR A 79 -20.43 13.20 5.12
N GLU A 80 -21.16 12.08 5.18
CA GLU A 80 -22.55 11.99 4.77
C GLU A 80 -23.46 12.92 5.58
N GLN A 81 -23.25 12.96 6.90
CA GLN A 81 -24.00 13.83 7.80
C GLN A 81 -23.83 15.32 7.44
N GLU A 82 -22.59 15.77 7.22
CA GLU A 82 -22.31 17.19 7.02
C GLU A 82 -22.60 17.68 5.60
N LEU A 83 -22.35 16.84 4.59
CA LEU A 83 -22.59 17.17 3.18
C LEU A 83 -24.02 16.86 2.71
N GLY A 84 -24.74 15.97 3.40
CA GLY A 84 -26.08 15.54 3.00
C GLY A 84 -26.09 14.73 1.69
N MET A 85 -24.98 14.07 1.35
CA MET A 85 -24.85 13.17 0.21
C MET A 85 -24.03 11.93 0.57
N PRO A 86 -24.27 10.77 -0.06
CA PRO A 86 -23.51 9.55 0.21
C PRO A 86 -22.00 9.76 0.00
N CYS A 87 -21.19 9.16 0.87
CA CYS A 87 -19.74 9.14 0.76
C CYS A 87 -19.28 7.70 0.48
N VAL A 88 -18.52 7.53 -0.59
CA VAL A 88 -17.94 6.26 -0.98
C VAL A 88 -16.43 6.33 -0.81
N ASN A 89 -15.94 5.72 0.28
CA ASN A 89 -14.54 5.44 0.48
C ASN A 89 -14.08 4.36 -0.52
N PHE A 90 -13.44 4.80 -1.59
CA PHE A 90 -12.92 3.97 -2.67
C PHE A 90 -11.39 3.91 -2.65
N GLY A 91 -10.79 3.92 -1.46
CA GLY A 91 -9.39 3.57 -1.22
C GLY A 91 -9.24 2.24 -0.51
N LEU A 92 -8.11 1.55 -0.74
CA LEU A 92 -7.82 0.30 -0.02
C LEU A 92 -6.32 0.03 0.17
N TYR A 93 -5.60 -0.44 -0.84
CA TYR A 93 -4.21 -0.89 -0.71
C TYR A 93 -3.35 -0.27 -1.80
N ALA A 94 -2.29 0.45 -1.40
CA ALA A 94 -1.36 1.07 -2.34
C ALA A 94 -0.71 0.05 -3.30
N ALA A 95 -0.57 -1.21 -2.90
CA ALA A 95 0.00 -2.27 -3.74
C ALA A 95 -0.91 -2.71 -4.91
N PHE A 96 -2.18 -2.31 -4.96
CA PHE A 96 -2.95 -2.44 -6.21
C PHE A 96 -2.43 -1.49 -7.30
N GLY A 97 -1.86 -0.35 -6.91
CA GLY A 97 -1.68 0.82 -7.76
C GLY A 97 -2.96 1.65 -7.90
N LEU A 98 -2.83 2.88 -8.40
CA LEU A 98 -3.98 3.77 -8.64
C LEU A 98 -4.83 3.31 -9.84
N LYS A 99 -4.19 2.74 -10.87
CA LYS A 99 -4.84 2.40 -12.13
C LYS A 99 -6.08 1.48 -11.98
N PRO A 100 -6.02 0.35 -11.24
CA PRO A 100 -7.18 -0.49 -11.06
C PRO A 100 -8.32 0.23 -10.33
N MET A 101 -8.01 1.09 -9.37
CA MET A 101 -9.01 1.86 -8.61
C MET A 101 -9.77 2.83 -9.53
N LEU A 102 -9.06 3.50 -10.44
CA LEU A 102 -9.68 4.36 -11.45
C LEU A 102 -10.55 3.56 -12.44
N ASP A 103 -10.05 2.44 -12.95
CA ASP A 103 -10.80 1.65 -13.94
C ASP A 103 -12.05 0.97 -13.35
N LEU A 104 -11.97 0.50 -12.09
CA LEU A 104 -13.11 -0.11 -11.39
C LEU A 104 -14.20 0.91 -11.09
N SER A 105 -13.83 2.15 -10.76
CA SER A 105 -14.81 3.19 -10.41
C SER A 105 -15.44 3.85 -11.64
N ALA A 106 -14.68 4.05 -12.72
CA ALA A 106 -15.10 4.82 -13.90
C ALA A 106 -16.47 4.39 -14.42
N GLY A 107 -16.69 3.07 -14.54
CA GLY A 107 -17.92 2.46 -15.03
C GLY A 107 -19.19 2.74 -14.22
N ARG A 108 -19.02 3.11 -12.95
CA ARG A 108 -20.05 3.17 -11.90
C ARG A 108 -20.36 4.59 -11.44
N LEU A 109 -19.68 5.58 -11.99
CA LEU A 109 -20.00 6.99 -11.78
C LEU A 109 -21.31 7.36 -12.46
N HIS A 110 -21.97 8.39 -11.95
CA HIS A 110 -23.16 8.95 -12.56
C HIS A 110 -23.25 10.46 -12.32
N ARG A 111 -24.26 11.08 -12.94
CA ARG A 111 -24.36 12.53 -13.03
C ARG A 111 -24.44 13.16 -11.63
N GLY A 112 -23.56 14.13 -11.40
CA GLY A 112 -23.50 14.89 -10.15
C GLY A 112 -22.65 14.23 -9.07
N ASP A 113 -21.95 13.13 -9.37
CA ASP A 113 -20.87 12.67 -8.50
C ASP A 113 -19.73 13.69 -8.45
N ILE A 114 -19.16 13.88 -7.26
CA ILE A 114 -17.90 14.56 -7.03
C ILE A 114 -16.87 13.48 -6.76
N VAL A 115 -15.82 13.41 -7.57
CA VAL A 115 -14.72 12.46 -7.40
C VAL A 115 -13.50 13.21 -6.90
N VAL A 116 -12.89 12.72 -5.82
CA VAL A 116 -11.63 13.23 -5.29
C VAL A 116 -10.59 12.11 -5.39
N ILE A 117 -9.54 12.34 -6.18
CA ILE A 117 -8.43 11.40 -6.34
C ILE A 117 -7.30 11.86 -5.40
N ALA A 118 -7.00 11.08 -4.36
CA ALA A 118 -6.03 11.35 -3.31
C ALA A 118 -5.08 10.15 -3.12
N PRO A 119 -4.18 9.88 -4.08
CA PRO A 119 -3.24 8.77 -3.99
C PRO A 119 -2.11 9.08 -3.01
N GLU A 120 -1.52 8.05 -2.40
CA GLU A 120 -0.24 8.18 -1.69
C GLU A 120 0.83 8.73 -2.63
N THR A 121 1.66 9.63 -2.12
CA THR A 121 2.74 10.28 -2.87
C THR A 121 3.93 9.35 -2.99
N THR A 122 3.77 8.27 -3.76
CA THR A 122 4.82 7.30 -4.07
C THR A 122 4.89 7.07 -5.57
N SER A 123 6.06 6.73 -6.08
CA SER A 123 6.27 6.38 -7.49
C SER A 123 5.31 5.28 -7.97
N GLN A 124 4.96 4.33 -7.09
CA GLN A 124 4.03 3.26 -7.42
C GLN A 124 2.62 3.80 -7.70
N MET A 125 2.09 4.65 -6.83
CA MET A 125 0.75 5.22 -7.00
C MET A 125 0.70 6.33 -8.07
N TYR A 126 1.84 6.96 -8.35
CA TYR A 126 2.03 7.94 -9.43
C TYR A 126 2.52 7.29 -10.74
N SER A 127 2.09 6.05 -11.02
CA SER A 127 2.45 5.33 -12.24
C SER A 127 1.28 4.53 -12.80
N THR A 128 1.52 3.86 -13.93
CA THR A 128 0.57 2.92 -14.55
C THR A 128 0.68 1.50 -13.98
N TYR A 129 1.37 1.35 -12.83
CA TYR A 129 1.54 0.08 -12.13
C TYR A 129 0.20 -0.58 -11.79
N CYS A 130 0.20 -1.91 -11.83
CA CYS A 130 -0.91 -2.77 -11.43
C CYS A 130 -0.38 -3.97 -10.64
N GLY A 131 -0.82 -4.09 -9.39
CA GLY A 131 -0.58 -5.27 -8.55
C GLY A 131 -1.48 -6.45 -8.92
N TYR A 132 -1.17 -7.13 -10.03
CA TYR A 132 -2.02 -8.21 -10.57
C TYR A 132 -2.20 -9.41 -9.62
N ASP A 133 -1.17 -9.73 -8.85
CA ASP A 133 -1.19 -10.71 -7.76
C ASP A 133 -2.21 -10.33 -6.68
N TYR A 134 -2.17 -9.09 -6.18
CA TYR A 134 -3.16 -8.62 -5.21
C TYR A 134 -4.58 -8.59 -5.80
N LEU A 135 -4.74 -8.24 -7.08
CA LEU A 135 -6.05 -8.30 -7.74
C LEU A 135 -6.62 -9.73 -7.80
N LEU A 136 -5.76 -10.73 -8.03
CA LEU A 136 -6.16 -12.15 -7.98
C LEU A 136 -6.56 -12.56 -6.55
N GLN A 137 -5.89 -12.05 -5.52
CA GLN A 137 -6.26 -12.31 -4.13
C GLN A 137 -7.58 -11.63 -3.76
N ALA A 138 -7.74 -10.35 -4.11
CA ALA A 138 -8.94 -9.55 -3.80
C ALA A 138 -10.21 -10.08 -4.48
N PHE A 139 -10.08 -10.64 -5.69
CA PHE A 139 -11.22 -11.06 -6.51
C PHE A 139 -11.44 -12.58 -6.56
N GLU A 140 -10.90 -13.32 -5.58
CA GLU A 140 -10.98 -14.79 -5.50
C GLU A 140 -12.41 -15.31 -5.65
N ASN A 141 -13.40 -14.59 -5.12
CA ASN A 141 -14.83 -14.88 -5.23
C ASN A 141 -15.59 -14.06 -6.28
N ARG A 142 -14.89 -13.26 -7.08
CA ARG A 142 -15.45 -12.15 -7.88
C ARG A 142 -14.83 -12.06 -9.26
N ILE A 143 -14.87 -13.18 -9.98
CA ILE A 143 -14.42 -13.27 -11.38
C ILE A 143 -15.12 -12.25 -12.28
N ASP A 144 -16.37 -11.88 -11.96
CA ASP A 144 -17.10 -10.82 -12.66
C ASP A 144 -16.32 -9.49 -12.65
N LEU A 145 -15.62 -9.18 -11.55
CA LEU A 145 -14.81 -7.97 -11.43
C LEU A 145 -13.50 -8.09 -12.22
N LEU A 146 -12.85 -9.25 -12.23
CA LEU A 146 -11.67 -9.50 -13.07
C LEU A 146 -11.99 -9.36 -14.57
N VAL A 147 -13.14 -9.89 -15.00
CA VAL A 147 -13.63 -9.73 -16.37
C VAL A 147 -14.01 -8.26 -16.64
N GLY A 148 -14.58 -7.59 -15.65
CA GLY A 148 -15.00 -6.19 -15.74
C GLY A 148 -13.87 -5.17 -15.90
N LEU A 149 -12.64 -5.49 -15.47
CA LEU A 149 -11.44 -4.66 -15.70
C LEU A 149 -11.09 -4.52 -17.19
N GLY A 150 -11.51 -5.50 -18.01
CA GLY A 150 -11.32 -5.48 -19.44
C GLY A 150 -10.00 -6.11 -19.93
N PRO A 151 -9.87 -6.28 -21.26
CA PRO A 151 -8.85 -7.15 -21.85
C PRO A 151 -7.40 -6.69 -21.67
N GLY A 152 -7.18 -5.41 -21.35
CA GLY A 152 -5.84 -4.89 -21.07
C GLY A 152 -5.18 -5.51 -19.84
N TYR A 153 -5.97 -6.06 -18.91
CA TYR A 153 -5.46 -6.67 -17.68
C TYR A 153 -5.10 -8.15 -17.81
N TYR A 154 -5.66 -8.84 -18.81
CA TYR A 154 -5.56 -10.30 -18.90
C TYR A 154 -4.12 -10.84 -19.03
N PRO A 155 -3.21 -10.23 -19.82
CA PRO A 155 -1.84 -10.71 -19.87
C PRO A 155 -1.14 -10.69 -18.49
N GLY A 156 -1.33 -9.61 -17.73
CA GLY A 156 -0.78 -9.47 -16.38
C GLY A 156 -1.38 -10.48 -15.40
N LEU A 157 -2.71 -10.61 -15.35
CA LEU A 157 -3.42 -11.59 -14.51
C LEU A 157 -2.98 -13.03 -14.83
N VAL A 158 -2.96 -13.41 -16.11
CA VAL A 158 -2.55 -14.76 -16.53
C VAL A 158 -1.09 -15.03 -16.16
N SER A 159 -0.21 -14.03 -16.28
CA SER A 159 1.21 -14.19 -15.90
C SER A 159 1.41 -14.45 -14.40
N LYS A 160 0.52 -13.94 -13.54
CA LYS A 160 0.61 -14.10 -12.08
C LYS A 160 -0.18 -15.31 -11.56
N LEU A 161 -1.09 -15.86 -12.36
CA LEU A 161 -1.97 -16.96 -11.97
C LEU A 161 -1.21 -18.20 -11.42
N PRO A 162 -0.10 -18.68 -12.02
CA PRO A 162 0.63 -19.82 -11.48
C PRO A 162 1.19 -19.56 -10.07
N GLY A 163 1.72 -18.36 -9.83
CA GLY A 163 2.23 -17.93 -8.52
C GLY A 163 1.12 -17.90 -7.48
N TYR A 164 0.01 -17.22 -7.81
CA TYR A 164 -1.17 -17.16 -6.94
C TYR A 164 -1.70 -18.54 -6.54
N ILE A 165 -1.79 -19.50 -7.48
CA ILE A 165 -2.25 -20.86 -7.17
C ILE A 165 -1.27 -21.57 -6.22
N GLY A 166 0.04 -21.39 -6.45
CA GLY A 166 1.08 -21.94 -5.59
C GLY A 166 1.00 -21.39 -4.17
N ASP A 167 0.93 -20.08 -4.04
CA ASP A 167 0.87 -19.37 -2.76
C ASP A 167 -0.42 -19.75 -2.00
N ALA A 168 -1.57 -19.77 -2.69
CA ALA A 168 -2.84 -20.17 -2.10
C ALA A 168 -2.85 -21.63 -1.64
N ALA A 169 -2.23 -22.54 -2.41
CA ALA A 169 -2.11 -23.94 -2.01
C ALA A 169 -1.18 -24.12 -0.80
N ALA A 170 -0.04 -23.40 -0.78
CA ALA A 170 0.91 -23.42 0.32
C ALA A 170 0.27 -22.88 1.61
N LEU A 171 -0.48 -21.80 1.51
CA LEU A 171 -1.17 -21.19 2.65
C LEU A 171 -2.23 -22.13 3.23
N ARG A 172 -3.09 -22.72 2.38
CA ARG A 172 -4.10 -23.69 2.82
C ARG A 172 -3.49 -24.93 3.48
N ALA A 173 -2.36 -25.41 2.97
CA ALA A 173 -1.64 -26.53 3.59
C ALA A 173 -1.11 -26.21 5.00
N ARG A 174 -0.93 -24.91 5.32
CA ARG A 174 -0.41 -24.41 6.60
C ARG A 174 -1.50 -23.87 7.54
N GLY A 175 -2.79 -24.10 7.23
CA GLY A 175 -3.90 -23.67 8.09
C GLY A 175 -4.71 -22.49 7.56
N GLY A 176 -4.38 -21.96 6.37
CA GLY A 176 -5.10 -20.84 5.74
C GLY A 176 -4.53 -19.47 6.12
N ALA A 177 -5.08 -18.41 5.51
CA ALA A 177 -4.77 -17.05 5.90
C ALA A 177 -5.24 -16.80 7.34
N SER A 178 -4.41 -16.15 8.15
CA SER A 178 -4.78 -15.70 9.49
C SER A 178 -4.37 -14.24 9.59
N ALA A 179 -5.34 -13.36 9.37
CA ALA A 179 -5.17 -11.93 9.50
C ALA A 179 -5.80 -11.46 10.83
N THR A 180 -5.06 -10.68 11.62
CA THR A 180 -5.54 -10.09 12.87
C THR A 180 -5.18 -8.62 12.92
N GLY A 181 -5.96 -7.82 13.66
CA GLY A 181 -5.69 -6.40 13.84
C GLY A 181 -6.32 -5.53 12.75
N VAL A 182 -5.69 -4.40 12.47
CA VAL A 182 -6.25 -3.33 11.63
C VAL A 182 -6.28 -3.69 10.14
N TYR A 183 -5.38 -4.55 9.68
CA TYR A 183 -5.29 -4.97 8.27
C TYR A 183 -6.06 -6.26 8.00
N THR A 184 -7.36 -6.25 8.32
CA THR A 184 -8.25 -7.40 8.11
C THR A 184 -9.56 -6.95 7.50
N LEU A 185 -10.29 -7.88 6.87
CA LEU A 185 -11.64 -7.58 6.41
C LEU A 185 -12.56 -7.16 7.57
N SER A 186 -12.36 -7.73 8.76
CA SER A 186 -13.17 -7.46 9.95
C SER A 186 -12.95 -6.07 10.54
N ALA A 187 -11.86 -5.38 10.18
CA ALA A 187 -11.57 -4.02 10.61
C ALA A 187 -12.42 -2.98 9.86
N PHE A 188 -13.08 -3.34 8.76
CA PHE A 188 -13.95 -2.43 8.00
C PHE A 188 -15.38 -2.41 8.54
N ASP A 189 -15.96 -1.22 8.57
CA ASP A 189 -17.39 -1.06 8.81
C ASP A 189 -18.24 -1.24 7.54
N ALA A 190 -19.55 -1.02 7.65
CA ALA A 190 -20.46 -1.12 6.51
C ALA A 190 -20.29 0.02 5.47
N LEU A 191 -19.55 1.08 5.80
CA LEU A 191 -19.22 2.17 4.91
C LEU A 191 -17.92 1.96 4.13
N GLY A 192 -17.15 0.95 4.53
CA GLY A 192 -15.84 0.65 3.96
C GLY A 192 -14.73 1.48 4.61
N ASP A 193 -14.96 2.04 5.79
CA ASP A 193 -13.96 2.74 6.59
C ASP A 193 -13.34 1.81 7.63
N ILE A 194 -12.09 2.05 8.04
CA ILE A 194 -11.45 1.26 9.10
C ILE A 194 -12.02 1.64 10.47
N ALA A 195 -12.89 0.77 11.01
CA ALA A 195 -13.49 0.84 12.33
C ALA A 195 -12.74 -0.02 13.37
N TYR A 196 -11.42 0.16 13.44
CA TYR A 196 -10.53 -0.44 14.42
C TYR A 196 -9.94 0.66 15.33
N PRO A 197 -9.93 0.54 16.67
CA PRO A 197 -9.40 1.60 17.53
C PRO A 197 -7.92 1.92 17.25
N ARG A 198 -7.63 3.19 16.95
CA ARG A 198 -6.29 3.71 16.69
C ARG A 198 -6.10 4.98 17.52
N PRO A 199 -5.85 4.88 18.85
CA PRO A 199 -5.90 6.04 19.73
C PRO A 199 -4.71 7.01 19.57
N GLU A 200 -3.57 6.53 19.06
CA GLU A 200 -2.32 7.29 19.04
C GLU A 200 -1.37 6.81 17.93
N ASN A 201 -0.31 7.59 17.69
CA ASN A 201 0.82 7.20 16.86
C ASN A 201 1.66 6.14 17.57
N VAL A 202 1.87 5.00 16.89
CA VAL A 202 2.63 3.85 17.40
C VAL A 202 4.03 3.74 16.78
N MET A 203 4.37 4.61 15.82
CA MET A 203 5.69 4.64 15.19
C MET A 203 6.71 5.18 16.21
N GLY A 204 7.83 4.46 16.38
CA GLY A 204 8.83 4.78 17.40
C GLY A 204 9.32 6.23 17.40
N LYS A 205 9.72 6.70 16.21
CA LYS A 205 10.21 8.06 16.00
C LYS A 205 9.09 9.11 15.88
N GLY A 206 7.84 8.65 15.96
CA GLY A 206 6.65 9.38 15.54
C GLY A 206 6.43 9.40 14.03
N TRP A 207 7.33 8.79 13.24
CA TRP A 207 7.28 8.64 11.78
C TRP A 207 8.11 7.41 11.37
N LEU A 208 7.97 6.95 10.12
CA LEU A 208 8.82 5.91 9.53
C LEU A 208 9.88 6.53 8.61
N GLU A 209 11.13 6.11 8.78
CA GLU A 209 12.23 6.45 7.86
C GLU A 209 12.09 5.79 6.48
N ASP A 210 11.22 4.78 6.42
CA ASP A 210 10.88 4.01 5.23
C ASP A 210 9.60 4.56 4.59
N ASN A 211 9.38 4.23 3.32
CA ASN A 211 8.20 4.64 2.57
C ASN A 211 7.92 6.15 2.69
N LEU A 212 8.97 6.94 2.46
CA LEU A 212 8.92 8.40 2.53
C LEU A 212 8.04 8.96 1.41
N PRO A 213 7.32 10.07 1.66
CA PRO A 213 6.59 10.78 0.63
C PRO A 213 7.56 11.30 -0.44
N GLU A 214 7.37 10.83 -1.67
CA GLU A 214 8.04 11.30 -2.87
C GLU A 214 7.34 12.57 -3.34
N LEU A 215 7.87 13.73 -2.96
CA LEU A 215 7.33 15.06 -3.30
C LEU A 215 8.21 15.78 -4.31
N ASP A 216 8.70 15.04 -5.30
CA ASP A 216 9.55 15.54 -6.37
C ASP A 216 8.82 15.58 -7.72
N ARG A 217 9.27 16.45 -8.62
CA ARG A 217 8.72 16.56 -9.98
C ARG A 217 8.81 15.24 -10.77
N GLY A 218 9.81 14.40 -10.50
CA GLY A 218 10.14 13.20 -11.26
C GLY A 218 9.05 12.13 -11.24
N ILE A 219 8.31 12.00 -10.14
CA ILE A 219 7.22 11.02 -10.05
C ILE A 219 6.01 11.38 -10.93
N VAL A 220 5.84 12.66 -11.29
CA VAL A 220 4.73 13.11 -12.15
C VAL A 220 5.06 12.83 -13.62
N THR A 221 4.93 11.56 -14.01
CA THR A 221 5.25 11.07 -15.35
C THR A 221 4.13 11.36 -16.35
N ALA A 222 4.45 11.38 -17.65
CA ALA A 222 3.44 11.50 -18.71
C ALA A 222 2.42 10.35 -18.66
N GLY A 223 2.88 9.12 -18.38
CA GLY A 223 1.99 7.96 -18.26
C GLY A 223 0.99 8.08 -17.10
N PHE A 224 1.40 8.68 -15.98
CA PHE A 224 0.49 8.99 -14.87
C PHE A 224 -0.54 10.05 -15.26
N LEU A 225 -0.09 11.17 -15.85
CA LEU A 225 -0.98 12.24 -16.29
C LEU A 225 -2.01 11.73 -17.32
N ASP A 226 -1.56 10.97 -18.33
CA ASP A 226 -2.43 10.39 -19.36
C ASP A 226 -3.48 9.46 -18.74
N MET A 227 -3.09 8.64 -17.77
CA MET A 227 -3.99 7.73 -17.06
C MET A 227 -5.07 8.49 -16.26
N VAL A 228 -4.67 9.51 -15.50
CA VAL A 228 -5.61 10.32 -14.71
C VAL A 228 -6.52 11.14 -15.64
N ASN A 229 -5.98 11.71 -16.71
CA ASN A 229 -6.76 12.53 -17.66
C ASN A 229 -7.77 11.69 -18.45
N ASP A 230 -7.42 10.47 -18.86
CA ASP A 230 -8.37 9.51 -19.45
C ASP A 230 -9.51 9.17 -18.47
N TYR A 231 -9.18 9.00 -17.19
CA TYR A 231 -10.21 8.83 -16.15
C TYR A 231 -11.10 10.07 -15.99
N VAL A 232 -10.51 11.28 -15.96
CA VAL A 232 -11.24 12.56 -15.90
C VAL A 232 -12.21 12.68 -17.08
N GLU A 233 -11.78 12.33 -18.29
CA GLU A 233 -12.64 12.33 -19.47
C GLU A 233 -13.80 11.33 -19.32
N LYS A 234 -13.51 10.09 -18.91
CA LYS A 234 -14.53 9.05 -18.68
C LYS A 234 -15.55 9.48 -17.62
N ALA A 235 -15.11 10.12 -16.53
CA ALA A 235 -15.96 10.62 -15.47
C ALA A 235 -16.85 11.78 -15.94
N ARG A 236 -16.28 12.76 -16.65
CA ARG A 236 -17.02 13.89 -17.25
C ARG A 236 -18.09 13.44 -18.24
N ARG A 237 -17.79 12.43 -19.08
CA ARG A 237 -18.78 11.83 -20.00
C ARG A 237 -19.98 11.21 -19.26
N ARG A 238 -19.81 10.82 -18.00
CA ARG A 238 -20.90 10.33 -17.12
C ARG A 238 -21.56 11.45 -16.30
N GLY A 239 -21.09 12.68 -16.45
CA GLY A 239 -21.60 13.86 -15.73
C GLY A 239 -21.07 14.00 -14.32
N ALA A 240 -19.94 13.38 -13.99
CA ALA A 240 -19.23 13.55 -12.73
C ALA A 240 -18.17 14.65 -12.84
N GLU A 241 -17.91 15.33 -11.73
CA GLU A 241 -16.81 16.29 -11.58
C GLU A 241 -15.64 15.61 -10.87
N VAL A 242 -14.42 15.88 -11.33
CA VAL A 242 -13.21 15.25 -10.80
C VAL A 242 -12.28 16.32 -10.28
N TYR A 243 -11.70 16.07 -9.12
CA TYR A 243 -10.71 16.88 -8.44
C TYR A 243 -9.54 15.99 -8.04
N PHE A 244 -8.34 16.53 -8.14
CA PHE A 244 -7.14 15.90 -7.59
C PHE A 244 -6.85 16.50 -6.21
N SER A 245 -6.52 15.66 -5.24
CA SER A 245 -6.13 16.06 -3.90
C SER A 245 -4.89 15.27 -3.50
N PHE A 246 -4.33 15.59 -2.34
CA PHE A 246 -3.23 14.84 -1.75
C PHE A 246 -3.78 13.90 -0.68
N CYS A 247 -3.06 12.82 -0.40
CA CYS A 247 -3.27 12.03 0.80
C CYS A 247 -2.74 12.80 2.04
N PRO A 248 -3.16 12.43 3.26
CA PRO A 248 -2.46 12.83 4.48
C PRO A 248 -0.98 12.43 4.44
N ILE A 249 -0.10 13.32 4.87
CA ILE A 249 1.36 13.10 4.92
C ILE A 249 1.89 13.54 6.28
N ASP A 250 2.69 12.71 6.94
CA ASP A 250 3.34 13.04 8.19
C ASP A 250 4.37 14.17 7.99
N ALA A 251 4.22 15.28 8.72
CA ALA A 251 5.13 16.41 8.65
C ALA A 251 6.60 16.06 8.97
N LEU A 252 6.84 15.04 9.79
CA LEU A 252 8.20 14.56 10.10
C LEU A 252 8.82 13.76 8.96
N SER A 253 8.02 13.13 8.09
CA SER A 253 8.50 12.30 6.98
C SER A 253 8.83 13.08 5.71
N VAL A 254 8.50 14.38 5.65
CA VAL A 254 8.73 15.24 4.47
C VAL A 254 10.23 15.55 4.24
N GLY A 255 11.14 15.04 5.09
CA GLY A 255 12.52 15.49 5.20
C GLY A 255 13.56 14.88 4.23
N GLN A 256 13.55 15.32 2.96
CA GLN A 256 14.72 15.60 2.08
C GLN A 256 14.34 16.47 0.85
N ALA A 257 13.06 16.53 0.47
CA ALA A 257 12.60 17.39 -0.64
C ALA A 257 12.66 18.87 -0.27
N ASP A 258 13.36 19.68 -1.07
CA ASP A 258 13.42 21.11 -0.82
C ASP A 258 12.06 21.80 -1.13
N ALA A 259 11.90 23.06 -0.74
CA ALA A 259 10.64 23.77 -1.01
C ALA A 259 10.37 23.95 -2.52
N ALA A 260 11.42 24.02 -3.35
CA ALA A 260 11.30 24.17 -4.79
C ALA A 260 10.91 22.86 -5.48
N ASP A 261 11.39 21.71 -5.00
CA ASP A 261 10.98 20.38 -5.48
C ASP A 261 9.49 20.15 -5.25
N ARG A 262 8.99 20.50 -4.06
CA ARG A 262 7.57 20.43 -3.72
C ARG A 262 6.72 21.37 -4.57
N GLU A 263 7.20 22.58 -4.82
CA GLU A 263 6.53 23.53 -5.70
C GLU A 263 6.48 22.99 -7.14
N ALA A 264 7.60 22.48 -7.66
CA ALA A 264 7.69 21.90 -8.99
C ALA A 264 6.82 20.64 -9.14
N PHE A 265 6.70 19.82 -8.09
CA PHE A 265 5.79 18.68 -8.02
C PHE A 265 4.33 19.14 -8.16
N VAL A 266 3.91 20.13 -7.37
CA VAL A 266 2.53 20.66 -7.41
C VAL A 266 2.24 21.35 -8.74
N ASP A 267 3.19 22.11 -9.29
CA ASP A 267 3.04 22.78 -10.58
C ASP A 267 2.88 21.78 -11.72
N ALA A 268 3.63 20.69 -11.71
CA ALA A 268 3.48 19.62 -12.70
C ALA A 268 2.10 18.98 -12.71
N LEU A 269 1.50 18.78 -11.54
CA LEU A 269 0.13 18.29 -11.41
C LEU A 269 -0.86 19.34 -11.90
N ARG A 270 -0.69 20.60 -11.49
CA ARG A 270 -1.57 21.70 -11.88
C ARG A 270 -1.57 21.96 -13.38
N GLU A 271 -0.42 21.84 -14.04
CA GLU A 271 -0.26 22.05 -15.47
C GLU A 271 -0.65 20.82 -16.30
N GLY A 272 -0.40 19.63 -15.77
CA GLY A 272 -0.56 18.37 -16.50
C GLY A 272 -1.94 17.72 -16.38
N LEU A 273 -2.69 17.99 -15.30
CA LEU A 273 -3.99 17.37 -15.07
C LEU A 273 -5.13 18.17 -15.71
N ASP A 274 -6.06 17.45 -16.33
CA ASP A 274 -7.28 18.00 -16.89
C ASP A 274 -8.34 18.30 -15.81
N CYS A 275 -8.00 18.13 -14.53
CA CYS A 275 -8.85 18.42 -13.38
C CYS A 275 -8.13 19.37 -12.39
N PRO A 276 -8.88 20.21 -11.66
CA PRO A 276 -8.28 21.12 -10.70
C PRO A 276 -7.77 20.39 -9.44
N LEU A 277 -6.75 20.97 -8.81
CA LEU A 277 -6.35 20.62 -7.45
C LEU A 277 -7.41 21.13 -6.47
N LEU A 278 -7.86 20.28 -5.54
CA LEU A 278 -8.91 20.58 -4.57
C LEU A 278 -8.45 21.58 -3.51
N SER A 279 -7.27 21.33 -2.94
CA SER A 279 -6.63 22.10 -1.88
C SER A 279 -5.10 22.10 -2.06
N PRO A 280 -4.38 23.06 -1.46
CA PRO A 280 -2.91 23.10 -1.54
C PRO A 280 -2.28 21.92 -0.78
N LEU A 281 -1.12 21.45 -1.24
CA LEU A 281 -0.36 20.35 -0.60
C LEU A 281 -0.10 20.61 0.89
N SER A 282 0.10 21.86 1.30
CA SER A 282 0.35 22.24 2.69
C SER A 282 -0.77 21.83 3.65
N ASP A 283 -2.01 21.75 3.18
CA ASP A 283 -3.16 21.40 4.03
C ASP A 283 -3.17 19.90 4.39
N HIS A 284 -2.38 19.10 3.67
CA HIS A 284 -2.28 17.65 3.82
C HIS A 284 -0.99 17.21 4.52
N ILE A 285 -0.05 18.12 4.75
CA ILE A 285 1.12 17.88 5.59
C ILE A 285 0.70 18.13 7.04
N MET A 286 0.49 17.04 7.78
CA MET A 286 -0.18 17.02 9.07
C MET A 286 0.80 16.71 10.21
N ASP A 287 0.48 17.19 11.42
CA ASP A 287 1.27 16.86 12.62
C ASP A 287 1.35 15.34 12.81
N ALA A 288 2.56 14.82 13.06
CA ALA A 288 2.84 13.41 13.30
C ALA A 288 1.92 12.78 14.36
N GLY A 289 1.46 13.54 15.35
CA GLY A 289 0.52 13.07 16.36
C GLY A 289 -0.83 12.58 15.79
N PHE A 290 -1.19 12.92 14.55
CA PHE A 290 -2.38 12.42 13.86
C PHE A 290 -2.21 11.06 13.17
N PHE A 291 -0.97 10.58 13.02
CA PHE A 291 -0.68 9.32 12.34
C PHE A 291 -0.76 8.13 13.29
N TYR A 292 -0.87 6.93 12.71
CA TYR A 292 -0.98 5.68 13.44
C TYR A 292 0.31 4.87 13.29
N ASP A 293 0.47 4.11 12.21
CA ASP A 293 1.53 3.13 12.00
C ASP A 293 2.28 3.30 10.66
N SER A 294 2.02 4.39 9.94
CA SER A 294 2.75 4.77 8.74
C SER A 294 2.73 6.29 8.54
N ASN A 295 3.54 6.78 7.60
CA ASN A 295 3.57 8.19 7.19
C ASN A 295 2.28 8.66 6.48
N TYR A 296 1.29 7.78 6.29
CA TYR A 296 0.03 8.05 5.58
C TYR A 296 -1.23 7.65 6.38
N HIS A 297 -1.13 6.70 7.31
CA HIS A 297 -2.27 6.15 8.02
C HIS A 297 -2.63 7.00 9.22
N LEU A 298 -3.88 7.44 9.28
CA LEU A 298 -4.37 8.27 10.36
C LEU A 298 -4.89 7.44 11.55
N ASN A 299 -4.64 7.96 12.73
CA ASN A 299 -5.28 7.52 13.97
C ASN A 299 -6.69 8.13 14.09
N ASP A 300 -7.46 7.76 15.11
CA ASP A 300 -8.87 8.17 15.27
C ASP A 300 -9.04 9.70 15.26
N THR A 301 -8.06 10.42 15.80
CA THR A 301 -8.06 11.89 15.85
C THR A 301 -7.67 12.49 14.50
N GLY A 302 -6.69 11.89 13.81
CA GLY A 302 -6.29 12.26 12.45
C GLY A 302 -7.43 12.09 11.44
N VAL A 303 -8.15 10.96 11.48
CA VAL A 303 -9.32 10.70 10.62
C VAL A 303 -10.34 11.82 10.75
N ARG A 304 -10.65 12.22 11.98
CA ARG A 304 -11.58 13.32 12.24
C ARG A 304 -11.08 14.64 11.64
N TYR A 305 -9.80 14.97 11.83
CA TYR A 305 -9.22 16.19 11.24
C TYR A 305 -9.30 16.17 9.71
N ASN A 306 -8.80 15.12 9.07
CA ASN A 306 -8.76 14.99 7.61
C ASN A 306 -10.17 14.99 6.99
N THR A 307 -11.11 14.32 7.64
CA THR A 307 -12.53 14.32 7.23
C THR A 307 -13.13 15.73 7.25
N LEU A 308 -12.87 16.50 8.31
CA LEU A 308 -13.37 17.88 8.41
C LEU A 308 -12.75 18.81 7.36
N MET A 309 -11.48 18.59 7.00
CA MET A 309 -10.81 19.32 5.92
C MET A 309 -11.43 18.98 4.55
N LEU A 310 -11.66 17.70 4.27
CA LEU A 310 -12.33 17.24 3.05
C LEU A 310 -13.76 17.80 2.95
N ILE A 311 -14.53 17.78 4.05
CA ILE A 311 -15.87 18.38 4.10
C ILE A 311 -15.80 19.88 3.77
N ALA A 312 -14.85 20.60 4.36
CA ALA A 312 -14.67 22.03 4.11
C ALA A 312 -14.31 22.32 2.63
N ASP A 313 -13.45 21.49 2.04
CA ASP A 313 -13.11 21.56 0.61
C ASP A 313 -14.34 21.36 -0.28
N VAL A 314 -15.13 20.31 -0.04
CA VAL A 314 -16.34 20.02 -0.83
C VAL A 314 -17.41 21.08 -0.64
N GLN A 315 -17.59 21.60 0.58
CA GLN A 315 -18.50 22.71 0.85
C GLN A 315 -18.09 23.98 0.09
N ARG A 316 -16.78 24.29 0.02
CA ARG A 316 -16.25 25.39 -0.79
C ARG A 316 -16.57 25.22 -2.27
N LEU A 317 -16.39 24.02 -2.83
CA LEU A 317 -16.75 23.72 -4.22
C LEU A 317 -18.24 23.94 -4.50
N GLN A 318 -19.10 23.57 -3.56
CA GLN A 318 -20.55 23.74 -3.68
C GLN A 318 -21.01 25.19 -3.43
N GLY A 319 -20.11 26.12 -3.13
CA GLY A 319 -20.45 27.50 -2.75
C GLY A 319 -21.26 27.59 -1.45
N SER A 320 -21.15 26.57 -0.59
CA SER A 320 -21.88 26.49 0.67
C SER A 320 -21.29 27.49 1.67
N MET A 321 -22.16 28.29 2.29
CA MET A 321 -21.82 29.17 3.42
C MET A 321 -22.01 28.46 4.78
N ARG A 322 -22.34 27.16 4.76
CA ARG A 322 -22.56 26.37 5.98
C ARG A 322 -21.23 26.22 6.70
N GLN A 323 -21.12 26.77 7.90
CA GLN A 323 -19.97 26.51 8.76
C GLN A 323 -20.07 25.09 9.32
N THR A 324 -19.00 24.32 9.17
CA THR A 324 -18.81 23.10 9.95
C THR A 324 -18.76 23.49 11.42
N THR A 325 -19.77 23.10 12.19
CA THR A 325 -19.90 23.44 13.63
C THR A 325 -19.01 22.57 14.52
N VAL A 326 -18.31 21.62 13.91
CA VAL A 326 -17.41 20.69 14.59
C VAL A 326 -16.03 21.33 14.72
N GLU A 327 -15.55 21.49 15.95
CA GLU A 327 -14.18 21.95 16.21
C GLU A 327 -13.15 20.95 15.66
N LEU A 328 -12.09 21.48 15.04
CA LEU A 328 -10.95 20.70 14.61
C LEU A 328 -10.23 20.14 15.85
N PRO A 329 -9.93 18.84 15.88
CA PRO A 329 -9.23 18.25 17.01
C PRO A 329 -7.75 18.63 17.00
N TYR A 330 -7.13 18.58 18.18
CA TYR A 330 -5.68 18.71 18.34
C TYR A 330 -5.00 17.35 18.19
N ALA A 331 -3.78 17.35 17.65
CA ALA A 331 -2.99 16.14 17.53
C ALA A 331 -2.63 15.55 18.93
N PRO A 332 -2.81 14.24 19.15
CA PRO A 332 -2.24 13.54 20.28
C PRO A 332 -0.74 13.80 20.43
N LEU A 333 -0.25 13.89 21.67
CA LEU A 333 1.18 14.04 21.93
C LEU A 333 1.94 12.77 21.53
N LEU A 334 3.03 12.94 20.77
CA LEU A 334 3.94 11.85 20.46
C LEU A 334 4.61 11.31 21.72
N LYS A 335 4.61 9.99 21.88
CA LYS A 335 5.49 9.29 22.80
C LYS A 335 6.82 9.08 22.07
N ARG A 336 7.83 9.91 22.33
CA ARG A 336 9.16 9.78 21.72
C ARG A 336 10.11 9.10 22.69
N ASP A 337 10.47 7.85 22.39
CA ASP A 337 11.32 7.01 23.24
C ASP A 337 12.72 6.72 22.61
N ASP A 338 13.14 7.55 21.65
CA ASP A 338 14.34 7.33 20.82
C ASP A 338 15.64 7.88 21.42
N ALA A 339 15.60 8.46 22.62
CA ALA A 339 16.79 9.02 23.24
C ALA A 339 17.81 7.91 23.51
N VAL A 340 19.02 8.06 22.95
CA VAL A 340 20.14 7.16 23.24
C VAL A 340 20.53 7.34 24.70
N LEU A 341 20.25 6.32 25.50
CA LEU A 341 20.54 6.23 26.93
C LEU A 341 21.99 5.81 27.16
N SER A 342 22.51 4.90 26.33
CA SER A 342 23.90 4.46 26.31
C SER A 342 24.28 3.88 24.95
N SER A 343 25.58 3.72 24.70
CA SER A 343 26.11 3.09 23.48
C SER A 343 27.20 2.11 23.86
N GLY A 344 27.41 1.07 23.04
CA GLY A 344 28.43 0.07 23.29
C GLY A 344 28.84 -0.72 22.06
N THR A 345 29.82 -1.58 22.26
CA THR A 345 30.23 -2.62 21.30
C THR A 345 30.34 -3.94 22.05
N GLN A 346 29.74 -5.00 21.49
CA GLN A 346 29.82 -6.36 22.03
C GLN A 346 30.00 -7.33 20.86
N ASP A 347 31.01 -8.19 20.93
CA ASP A 347 31.31 -9.19 19.89
C ASP A 347 31.40 -8.59 18.47
N GLY A 348 31.94 -7.37 18.38
CA GLY A 348 32.09 -6.61 17.14
C GLY A 348 30.82 -5.93 16.61
N ILE A 349 29.71 -6.06 17.32
CA ILE A 349 28.44 -5.39 17.03
C ILE A 349 28.36 -4.09 17.82
N ARG A 350 28.24 -2.96 17.14
CA ARG A 350 27.96 -1.63 17.72
C ARG A 350 26.47 -1.45 17.92
N TYR A 351 26.09 -0.84 19.04
CA TYR A 351 24.69 -0.62 19.38
C TYR A 351 24.46 0.62 20.25
N ASP A 352 23.23 1.12 20.19
CA ASP A 352 22.69 2.17 21.06
C ASP A 352 21.50 1.62 21.85
N VAL A 353 21.44 1.90 23.16
CA VAL A 353 20.31 1.54 24.03
C VAL A 353 19.36 2.72 24.11
N THR A 354 18.09 2.47 23.85
CA THR A 354 16.98 3.43 23.96
C THR A 354 16.01 2.98 25.05
N ALA A 355 14.94 3.75 25.31
CA ALA A 355 13.88 3.31 26.21
C ALA A 355 13.12 2.07 25.67
N ARG A 356 13.20 1.79 24.36
CA ARG A 356 12.58 0.61 23.72
C ARG A 356 13.45 -0.64 23.75
N GLY A 357 14.77 -0.50 23.87
CA GLY A 357 15.73 -1.61 23.76
C GLY A 357 17.00 -1.20 23.01
N ALA A 358 17.85 -2.18 22.71
CA ALA A 358 19.08 -2.01 21.94
C ALA A 358 18.80 -1.97 20.43
N VAL A 359 19.44 -1.02 19.75
CA VAL A 359 19.44 -0.83 18.30
C VAL A 359 20.83 -1.16 17.78
N VAL A 360 20.96 -2.11 16.85
CA VAL A 360 22.25 -2.39 16.20
C VAL A 360 22.59 -1.27 15.23
N THR A 361 23.70 -0.59 15.44
CA THR A 361 24.11 0.59 14.66
C THR A 361 25.28 0.32 13.73
N GLY A 362 25.96 -0.83 13.85
CA GLY A 362 26.96 -1.23 12.87
C GLY A 362 27.82 -2.41 13.30
N LEU A 363 28.76 -2.78 12.44
CA LEU A 363 29.73 -3.85 12.64
C LEU A 363 31.17 -3.30 12.57
N ASP A 364 32.09 -3.85 13.37
CA ASP A 364 33.54 -3.67 13.18
C ASP A 364 34.09 -4.55 12.05
N ASP A 365 35.39 -4.45 11.79
CA ASP A 365 36.01 -5.10 10.62
C ASP A 365 36.03 -6.63 10.77
N GLU A 366 36.21 -7.15 11.99
CA GLU A 366 36.14 -8.56 12.29
C GLU A 366 34.73 -9.12 12.07
N ALA A 367 33.70 -8.47 12.62
CA ALA A 367 32.31 -8.89 12.44
C ALA A 367 31.84 -8.77 10.99
N ARG A 368 32.31 -7.75 10.23
CA ARG A 368 32.04 -7.61 8.80
C ARG A 368 32.63 -8.75 7.96
N ALA A 369 33.74 -9.34 8.39
CA ALA A 369 34.40 -10.42 7.65
C ALA A 369 33.78 -11.81 7.88
N LEU A 370 32.81 -11.93 8.80
CA LEU A 370 32.16 -13.21 9.09
C LEU A 370 31.28 -13.67 7.93
N ALA A 371 31.35 -14.97 7.61
CA ALA A 371 30.47 -15.60 6.63
C ALA A 371 29.05 -15.86 7.18
N SER A 372 28.89 -15.93 8.51
CA SER A 372 27.60 -16.08 9.18
C SER A 372 27.57 -15.12 10.37
N LEU A 373 26.54 -14.27 10.42
CA LEU A 373 26.38 -13.22 11.42
C LEU A 373 25.13 -13.50 12.26
N SER A 374 25.29 -13.72 13.56
CA SER A 374 24.18 -13.89 14.50
C SER A 374 24.08 -12.68 15.41
N ILE A 375 22.97 -11.96 15.34
CA ILE A 375 22.67 -10.86 16.26
C ILE A 375 22.07 -11.46 17.54
N PRO A 376 22.63 -11.17 18.74
CA PRO A 376 22.17 -11.77 19.99
C PRO A 376 20.81 -11.19 20.41
N GLN A 377 20.11 -11.93 21.29
CA GLN A 377 18.85 -11.46 21.89
C GLN A 377 19.03 -10.17 22.70
N THR A 378 20.19 -10.00 23.32
CA THR A 378 20.52 -8.84 24.16
C THR A 378 21.89 -8.28 23.80
N LEU A 379 22.01 -6.95 23.78
CA LEU A 379 23.28 -6.24 23.71
C LEU A 379 23.39 -5.35 24.95
N GLY A 380 24.44 -5.55 25.75
CA GLY A 380 24.47 -5.05 27.12
C GLY A 380 23.40 -5.75 27.97
N GLU A 381 22.48 -4.98 28.55
CA GLU A 381 21.35 -5.49 29.36
C GLU A 381 19.98 -5.29 28.69
N ALA A 382 19.95 -4.83 27.44
CA ALA A 382 18.73 -4.52 26.72
C ALA A 382 18.46 -5.52 25.58
N ASP A 383 17.20 -5.88 25.39
CA ASP A 383 16.73 -6.69 24.26
C ASP A 383 17.01 -5.96 22.95
N VAL A 384 17.49 -6.69 21.94
CA VAL A 384 17.73 -6.12 20.60
C VAL A 384 16.40 -6.03 19.86
N VAL A 385 15.93 -4.82 19.65
CA VAL A 385 14.58 -4.54 19.11
C VAL A 385 14.59 -4.03 17.68
N SER A 386 15.72 -3.49 17.21
CA SER A 386 15.85 -3.02 15.83
C SER A 386 17.29 -3.01 15.35
N VAL A 387 17.44 -2.83 14.03
CA VAL A 387 18.72 -2.63 13.37
C VAL A 387 18.63 -1.33 12.57
N ALA A 388 19.63 -0.46 12.69
CA ALA A 388 19.66 0.79 11.95
C ALA A 388 19.95 0.54 10.45
N ALA A 389 19.41 1.40 9.59
CA ALA A 389 19.72 1.37 8.16
C ALA A 389 21.25 1.45 7.95
N GLY A 390 21.77 0.57 7.08
CA GLY A 390 23.20 0.49 6.79
C GLY A 390 24.09 -0.15 7.87
N ALA A 391 23.52 -0.66 8.98
CA ALA A 391 24.33 -1.30 10.03
C ALA A 391 25.14 -2.51 9.51
N PHE A 392 24.64 -3.20 8.48
CA PHE A 392 25.30 -4.34 7.84
C PHE A 392 26.04 -3.99 6.54
N GLU A 393 26.12 -2.70 6.18
CA GLU A 393 26.77 -2.29 4.93
C GLU A 393 28.23 -2.76 4.87
N GLY A 394 28.59 -3.41 3.77
CA GLY A 394 29.92 -3.98 3.53
C GLY A 394 30.21 -5.29 4.25
N SER A 395 29.22 -5.90 4.92
CA SER A 395 29.37 -7.24 5.50
C SER A 395 29.52 -8.31 4.42
N GLY A 396 30.44 -9.26 4.65
CA GLY A 396 30.65 -10.46 3.84
C GLY A 396 29.78 -11.66 4.24
N ALA A 397 28.79 -11.45 5.11
CA ALA A 397 27.92 -12.52 5.58
C ALA A 397 27.03 -13.07 4.46
N VAL A 398 27.01 -14.41 4.36
CA VAL A 398 26.14 -15.19 3.48
C VAL A 398 24.84 -15.55 4.20
N GLU A 399 24.90 -15.68 5.53
CA GLU A 399 23.75 -15.94 6.39
C GLU A 399 23.68 -14.94 7.55
N ILE A 400 22.49 -14.41 7.83
CA ILE A 400 22.19 -13.59 9.00
C ILE A 400 21.13 -14.28 9.86
N VAL A 401 21.31 -14.26 11.18
CA VAL A 401 20.29 -14.66 12.15
C VAL A 401 19.93 -13.46 13.01
N LEU A 402 18.66 -13.06 12.99
CA LEU A 402 18.11 -11.98 13.80
C LEU A 402 17.34 -12.54 15.02
N PRO A 403 17.40 -11.87 16.18
CA PRO A 403 16.80 -12.37 17.40
C PRO A 403 15.26 -12.29 17.34
N SER A 404 14.63 -13.01 18.25
CA SER A 404 13.16 -13.09 18.36
C SER A 404 12.53 -11.82 18.92
N THR A 405 13.34 -10.95 19.53
CA THR A 405 12.97 -9.64 20.07
C THR A 405 12.92 -8.53 19.01
N ILE A 406 13.33 -8.78 17.77
CA ILE A 406 13.25 -7.77 16.70
C ILE A 406 11.80 -7.37 16.47
N SER A 407 11.55 -6.05 16.55
CA SER A 407 10.25 -5.43 16.33
C SER A 407 10.22 -4.48 15.13
N ALA A 408 11.37 -4.12 14.55
CA ALA A 408 11.43 -3.25 13.37
C ALA A 408 12.66 -3.52 12.47
N LEU A 409 12.46 -3.46 11.16
CA LEU A 409 13.48 -3.67 10.12
C LEU A 409 13.38 -2.58 9.04
N PRO A 410 14.40 -1.72 8.88
CA PRO A 410 14.33 -0.59 7.96
C PRO A 410 14.59 -0.97 6.49
N ASP A 411 14.26 -0.05 5.59
CA ASP A 411 14.60 -0.12 4.18
C ASP A 411 16.12 -0.23 3.99
N ARG A 412 16.50 -0.95 2.93
CA ARG A 412 17.89 -1.13 2.50
C ARG A 412 18.79 -1.73 3.59
N LEU A 413 18.23 -2.41 4.59
CA LEU A 413 19.00 -3.00 5.69
C LEU A 413 20.14 -3.90 5.19
N PHE A 414 19.91 -4.61 4.09
CA PHE A 414 20.86 -5.55 3.48
C PHE A 414 21.58 -4.98 2.24
N ALA A 415 21.51 -3.67 2.01
CA ALA A 415 22.19 -3.04 0.88
C ALA A 415 23.71 -3.21 1.00
N GLY A 416 24.37 -3.54 -0.12
CA GLY A 416 25.81 -3.75 -0.18
C GLY A 416 26.29 -5.13 0.30
N MET A 417 25.39 -6.02 0.72
CA MET A 417 25.72 -7.40 1.09
C MET A 417 25.71 -8.34 -0.13
N ALA A 418 26.74 -8.26 -0.97
CA ALA A 418 26.78 -8.93 -2.27
C ALA A 418 26.70 -10.47 -2.24
N GLY A 419 27.01 -11.11 -1.11
CA GLY A 419 26.99 -12.57 -0.95
C GLY A 419 25.84 -13.10 -0.09
N LEU A 420 24.89 -12.26 0.32
CA LEU A 420 23.80 -12.68 1.20
C LEU A 420 22.87 -13.66 0.49
N GLU A 421 22.67 -14.84 1.09
CA GLU A 421 21.75 -15.87 0.61
C GLU A 421 20.55 -16.05 1.54
N SER A 422 20.73 -15.94 2.86
CA SER A 422 19.68 -16.25 3.83
C SER A 422 19.66 -15.29 5.01
N VAL A 423 18.46 -14.82 5.37
CA VAL A 423 18.18 -14.09 6.60
C VAL A 423 17.16 -14.90 7.40
N THR A 424 17.52 -15.30 8.60
CA THR A 424 16.67 -16.04 9.50
C THR A 424 16.07 -15.08 10.52
N LEU A 425 14.76 -14.87 10.48
CA LEU A 425 14.02 -13.97 11.37
C LEU A 425 13.24 -14.81 12.40
N MET A 426 13.63 -14.72 13.67
CA MET A 426 13.04 -15.50 14.76
C MET A 426 11.91 -14.77 15.51
N ALA A 427 11.41 -13.66 14.97
CA ALA A 427 10.48 -12.77 15.66
C ALA A 427 9.19 -13.50 16.10
N GLU A 428 8.76 -13.25 17.34
CA GLU A 428 7.53 -13.85 17.89
C GLU A 428 6.25 -13.18 17.34
N ALA A 429 6.38 -11.96 16.85
CA ALA A 429 5.35 -11.19 16.16
C ALA A 429 5.95 -10.56 14.89
N LEU A 430 5.11 -10.13 13.94
CA LEU A 430 5.58 -9.49 12.72
C LEU A 430 6.29 -8.17 13.07
N PRO A 431 7.59 -8.01 12.73
CA PRO A 431 8.26 -6.74 12.89
C PRO A 431 7.67 -5.70 11.94
N GLU A 432 7.70 -4.43 12.32
CA GLU A 432 7.53 -3.33 11.38
C GLU A 432 8.56 -3.46 10.26
N VAL A 433 8.14 -3.24 9.01
CA VAL A 433 9.01 -3.37 7.83
C VAL A 433 8.66 -2.29 6.81
N GLY A 434 9.68 -1.68 6.22
CA GLY A 434 9.51 -0.77 5.08
C GLY A 434 9.34 -1.51 3.74
N ASP A 435 8.88 -0.82 2.69
CA ASP A 435 8.64 -1.40 1.35
C ASP A 435 9.95 -1.76 0.61
N GLY A 436 11.07 -1.19 1.03
CA GLY A 436 12.40 -1.32 0.46
C GLY A 436 13.39 -2.13 1.30
N LEU A 437 12.97 -2.96 2.26
CA LEU A 437 13.85 -3.81 3.11
C LEU A 437 14.96 -4.50 2.29
N LEU A 438 14.56 -5.02 1.12
CA LEU A 438 15.39 -5.83 0.23
C LEU A 438 15.90 -5.07 -1.01
N LEU A 439 15.74 -3.74 -1.04
CA LEU A 439 16.30 -2.90 -2.09
C LEU A 439 17.84 -2.99 -2.06
N ASP A 440 18.45 -3.23 -3.22
CA ASP A 440 19.89 -3.49 -3.41
C ASP A 440 20.45 -4.73 -2.71
N ALA A 441 19.60 -5.63 -2.22
CA ALA A 441 20.00 -6.97 -1.77
C ALA A 441 20.10 -7.94 -2.97
N PRO A 442 20.88 -9.03 -2.86
CA PRO A 442 20.91 -10.06 -3.90
C PRO A 442 19.51 -10.64 -4.19
N PRO A 443 19.11 -10.82 -5.46
CA PRO A 443 17.76 -11.27 -5.82
C PRO A 443 17.46 -12.70 -5.35
N GLU A 444 18.49 -13.52 -5.16
CA GLU A 444 18.44 -14.88 -4.61
C GLU A 444 18.28 -14.92 -3.09
N ALA A 445 18.52 -13.82 -2.38
CA ALA A 445 18.43 -13.84 -0.93
C ALA A 445 17.01 -14.23 -0.46
N ARG A 446 16.90 -14.98 0.64
CA ARG A 446 15.62 -15.42 1.20
C ARG A 446 15.49 -15.02 2.65
N ILE A 447 14.27 -14.67 3.06
CA ILE A 447 13.93 -14.42 4.46
C ILE A 447 13.19 -15.64 4.99
N ARG A 448 13.77 -16.32 5.97
CA ARG A 448 13.23 -17.52 6.60
C ARG A 448 12.52 -17.13 7.89
N VAL A 449 11.21 -17.36 7.96
CA VAL A 449 10.33 -16.99 9.08
C VAL A 449 9.77 -18.24 9.78
N PRO A 450 9.30 -18.15 11.04
CA PRO A 450 8.76 -19.31 11.76
C PRO A 450 7.59 -19.94 11.00
N ALA A 451 7.58 -21.26 10.86
CA ALA A 451 6.58 -21.98 10.06
C ALA A 451 5.13 -21.67 10.48
N GLN A 452 4.91 -21.43 11.77
CA GLN A 452 3.60 -21.10 12.34
C GLN A 452 3.14 -19.68 11.96
N LEU A 453 4.06 -18.76 11.71
CA LEU A 453 3.76 -17.37 11.34
C LEU A 453 3.79 -17.14 9.83
N TYR A 454 4.31 -18.09 9.03
CA TYR A 454 4.44 -17.96 7.59
C TYR A 454 3.16 -17.46 6.91
N GLY A 455 2.01 -18.02 7.30
CA GLY A 455 0.72 -17.61 6.74
C GLY A 455 0.37 -16.15 7.04
N THR A 456 0.67 -15.69 8.26
CA THR A 456 0.50 -14.29 8.66
C THR A 456 1.42 -13.38 7.84
N TYR A 457 2.71 -13.71 7.68
CA TYR A 457 3.65 -12.92 6.87
C TYR A 457 3.19 -12.74 5.42
N ILE A 458 2.76 -13.80 4.73
CA ILE A 458 2.42 -13.70 3.30
C ILE A 458 1.06 -13.03 3.04
N THR A 459 0.21 -12.88 4.06
CA THR A 459 -1.08 -12.17 3.98
C THR A 459 -1.07 -10.81 4.65
N ASP A 460 0.03 -10.49 5.32
CA ASP A 460 0.18 -9.23 6.02
C ASP A 460 0.35 -8.08 5.04
N TYR A 461 -0.12 -6.92 5.46
CA TYR A 461 -0.16 -5.72 4.64
C TYR A 461 1.23 -5.21 4.24
N PHE A 462 2.22 -5.30 5.14
CA PHE A 462 3.58 -4.83 4.87
C PHE A 462 4.46 -5.98 4.39
N TRP A 463 4.35 -7.16 4.99
CA TRP A 463 5.18 -8.31 4.62
C TRP A 463 4.75 -9.03 3.35
N GLY A 464 3.48 -8.90 2.93
CA GLY A 464 2.94 -9.54 1.74
C GLY A 464 3.71 -9.20 0.46
N VAL A 465 4.32 -8.01 0.39
CA VAL A 465 5.16 -7.57 -0.74
C VAL A 465 6.41 -8.43 -0.93
N TYR A 466 6.84 -9.14 0.12
CA TYR A 466 8.02 -10.00 0.12
C TYR A 466 7.70 -11.48 -0.07
N THR A 467 6.44 -11.86 -0.36
CA THR A 467 6.01 -13.26 -0.50
C THR A 467 6.92 -14.10 -1.39
N ALA A 468 7.37 -13.55 -2.54
CA ALA A 468 8.27 -14.25 -3.47
C ALA A 468 9.68 -14.54 -2.89
N ARG A 469 10.03 -13.93 -1.77
CA ARG A 469 11.32 -14.03 -1.08
C ARG A 469 11.21 -14.57 0.36
N LEU A 470 10.00 -14.94 0.79
CA LEU A 470 9.75 -15.54 2.11
C LEU A 470 9.77 -17.07 2.02
N GLU A 471 10.43 -17.69 3.00
CA GLU A 471 10.46 -19.13 3.20
C GLU A 471 10.07 -19.46 4.64
N ALA A 472 9.42 -20.59 4.86
CA ALA A 472 9.21 -21.09 6.20
C ALA A 472 10.43 -21.87 6.67
N LEU A 473 10.80 -21.66 7.94
CA LEU A 473 11.73 -22.55 8.63
C LEU A 473 11.14 -23.97 8.69
N GLU A 474 11.98 -24.98 8.48
CA GLU A 474 11.58 -26.40 8.52
C GLU A 474 11.32 -26.91 9.94
#